data_AF-A0AAP2QBT1-F1
#
_entry.id   AF-A0AAP2QBT1-F1
#
_cell.length_a   1.000
_cell.length_b   1.000
_cell.length_c   1.000
_cell.angle_alpha   90.00
_cell.angle_beta   90.00
_cell.angle_gamma   90.00
#
_symmetry.space_group_name_H-M   'P 1'
#
loop_
_entity.id
_entity.type
_entity.pdbx_description
1 polymer ?
#
loop_
_entity_poly.entity_id
_entity_poly.type
_entity_poly.pdbx_seq_one_letter_code
_entity_poly.pdbx_strand_id
1 'polypeptide(L)' 'DTALKSANVDVVSYATPQNGQSFSNEVTMTITGDSGAVRQAIISARDIGCQLLGTLGSTPKNDQPSYI' A
#
# COMPACT_ATOMS: atom_id res chain seq x y z
N ASP A 1 3.70 -6.21 2.89
CA ASP A 1 3.84 -7.07 4.09
C ASP A 1 2.77 -6.75 5.14
N THR A 2 2.81 -5.57 5.77
CA THR A 2 1.82 -5.15 6.79
C THR A 2 0.36 -5.33 6.37
N ALA A 3 0.02 -4.99 5.11
CA ALA A 3 -1.32 -5.20 4.56
C ALA A 3 -1.83 -6.64 4.76
N LEU A 4 -1.03 -7.65 4.36
CA LEU A 4 -1.40 -9.07 4.42
C LEU A 4 -1.46 -9.62 5.84
N LYS A 5 -0.72 -9.01 6.77
CA LYS A 5 -0.71 -9.41 8.19
C LYS A 5 -1.84 -8.76 8.99
N SER A 6 -2.47 -7.72 8.45
CA SER A 6 -3.47 -6.92 9.17
C SER A 6 -4.90 -7.40 8.99
N ALA A 7 -5.18 -8.12 7.90
CA ALA A 7 -6.51 -8.66 7.61
C ALA A 7 -6.41 -9.87 6.69
N ASN A 8 -7.45 -10.70 6.67
CA ASN A 8 -7.54 -11.84 5.77
C ASN A 8 -7.89 -11.37 4.35
N VAL A 9 -6.87 -11.24 3.50
CA VAL A 9 -6.99 -10.79 2.10
C VAL A 9 -6.08 -11.65 1.21
N ASP A 10 -6.48 -11.82 -0.04
CA ASP A 10 -5.74 -12.59 -1.04
C ASP A 10 -4.93 -11.68 -1.95
N VAL A 11 -3.74 -12.12 -2.35
CA VAL A 11 -2.88 -11.39 -3.30
C VAL A 11 -3.33 -11.70 -4.73
N VAL A 12 -3.66 -10.66 -5.49
CA VAL A 12 -3.96 -10.74 -6.93
C VAL A 12 -2.69 -10.59 -7.75
N SER A 13 -1.86 -9.60 -7.42
CA SER A 13 -0.61 -9.36 -8.13
C SER A 13 0.42 -8.67 -7.23
N TYR A 14 1.69 -8.88 -7.57
CA TYR A 14 2.83 -8.23 -6.95
C TYR A 14 3.84 -7.85 -8.02
N ALA A 15 4.17 -6.56 -8.10
CA ALA A 15 5.03 -5.99 -9.12
C ALA A 15 6.21 -5.24 -8.47
N THR A 16 7.38 -5.34 -9.09
CA THR A 16 8.64 -4.73 -8.64
C THR A 16 9.29 -3.98 -9.81
N PRO A 17 10.36 -3.19 -9.60
CA PRO A 17 10.92 -2.37 -10.67
C PRO A 17 11.29 -3.14 -11.94
N GLN A 18 11.67 -4.41 -11.82
CA GLN A 18 12.06 -5.24 -12.97
C GLN A 18 11.02 -6.30 -13.34
N ASN A 19 9.86 -6.35 -12.68
CA ASN A 19 8.84 -7.35 -12.95
C ASN A 19 7.43 -6.75 -12.82
N GLY A 20 6.68 -6.73 -13.92
CA GLY A 20 5.31 -6.22 -13.95
C GLY A 20 5.18 -4.69 -13.91
N GLN A 21 6.28 -3.95 -14.06
CA GLN A 21 6.31 -2.49 -14.18
C GLN A 21 7.17 -2.03 -15.36
N SER A 22 6.97 -0.80 -15.81
CA SER A 22 7.82 -0.13 -16.80
C SER A 22 9.05 0.53 -16.15
N PHE A 23 9.81 -0.24 -15.38
CA PHE A 23 11.01 0.23 -14.65
C PHE A 23 10.77 1.42 -13.72
N SER A 24 9.55 1.57 -13.18
CA SER A 24 9.30 2.53 -12.10
C SER A 24 10.01 2.08 -10.82
N ASN A 25 10.40 3.05 -9.98
CA ASN A 25 11.00 2.76 -8.68
C ASN A 25 9.90 2.49 -7.63
N GLU A 26 9.03 1.54 -7.92
CA GLU A 26 7.87 1.22 -7.11
C GLU A 26 7.80 -0.28 -6.83
N VAL A 27 7.21 -0.60 -5.69
CA VAL A 27 6.73 -1.96 -5.38
C VAL A 27 5.23 -1.85 -5.17
N THR A 28 4.46 -2.59 -5.98
CA THR A 28 2.99 -2.52 -5.98
C THR A 28 2.42 -3.88 -5.63
N MET A 29 1.43 -3.89 -4.75
CA MET A 29 0.70 -5.09 -4.37
C MET A 29 -0.80 -4.84 -4.57
N THR A 30 -1.45 -5.74 -5.31
CA THR A 30 -2.90 -5.71 -5.51
C THR A 30 -3.51 -6.85 -4.70
N ILE A 31 -4.53 -6.53 -3.91
CA ILE A 31 -5.22 -7.48 -3.02
C ILE A 31 -6.71 -7.51 -3.30
N THR A 32 -7.34 -8.63 -2.99
CA THR A 32 -8.80 -8.83 -3.04
C THR A 32 -9.29 -9.52 -1.78
N GLY A 33 -10.59 -9.51 -1.54
CA GLY A 33 -11.23 -10.13 -0.39
C GLY A 33 -12.48 -9.37 0.04
N ASP A 34 -12.94 -9.63 1.26
CA ASP A 34 -14.05 -8.89 1.84
C ASP A 34 -13.73 -7.40 1.93
N SER A 35 -14.66 -6.55 1.52
CA SER A 35 -14.44 -5.10 1.41
C SER A 35 -13.95 -4.46 2.72
N GLY A 36 -14.44 -4.92 3.87
CA GLY A 36 -13.96 -4.51 5.19
C GLY A 36 -12.50 -4.92 5.46
N ALA A 37 -12.14 -6.15 5.11
CA ALA A 37 -10.77 -6.66 5.26
C ALA A 37 -9.80 -5.93 4.33
N VAL A 38 -10.19 -5.73 3.07
CA VAL A 38 -9.41 -4.95 2.10
C VAL A 38 -9.20 -3.52 2.59
N ARG A 39 -10.26 -2.85 3.06
CA ARG A 39 -10.13 -1.49 3.62
C ARG A 39 -9.17 -1.44 4.81
N GLN A 40 -9.28 -2.39 5.73
CA GLN A 40 -8.38 -2.47 6.89
C GLN A 40 -6.92 -2.67 6.48
N ALA A 41 -6.68 -3.53 5.48
CA ALA A 41 -5.35 -3.78 4.95
C ALA A 41 -4.74 -2.55 4.27
N ILE A 42 -5.54 -1.81 3.50
CA ILE A 42 -5.09 -0.57 2.84
C ILE A 42 -4.77 0.52 3.85
N ILE A 43 -5.61 0.73 4.87
CA ILE A 43 -5.34 1.73 5.93
C ILE A 43 -4.05 1.38 6.67
N SER A 44 -3.89 0.11 7.08
CA SER A 44 -2.69 -0.35 7.79
C SER A 44 -1.42 -0.19 6.94
N ALA A 45 -1.51 -0.42 5.63
CA ALA A 45 -0.40 -0.20 4.69
C ALA A 45 -0.08 1.30 4.50
N ARG A 46 -1.10 2.15 4.41
CA ARG A 46 -0.94 3.60 4.29
C ARG A 46 -0.22 4.18 5.50
N ASP A 47 -0.66 3.82 6.71
CA ASP A 47 -0.12 4.37 7.94
C ASP A 47 1.38 4.08 8.09
N ILE A 48 1.80 2.83 7.87
CA ILE A 48 3.23 2.47 7.90
C ILE A 48 4.00 3.07 6.73
N GLY A 49 3.40 3.15 5.54
CA GLY A 49 4.02 3.74 4.35
C GLY A 49 4.34 5.22 4.52
N CYS A 50 3.38 5.99 5.08
CA CYS A 50 3.58 7.40 5.40
C CYS A 50 4.66 7.61 6.47
N GLN A 51 4.71 6.74 7.49
CA GLN A 51 5.77 6.78 8.51
C GLN A 51 7.14 6.53 7.88
N LEU A 52 7.28 5.49 7.06
CA LEU A 52 8.54 5.13 6.40
C LEU A 52 9.02 6.24 5.46
N LEU A 53 8.14 6.75 4.59
CA LEU A 53 8.51 7.85 3.68
C LEU A 53 8.85 9.13 4.47
N GLY A 54 8.16 9.37 5.59
CA GLY A 54 8.45 10.48 6.50
C GLY A 54 9.88 10.49 7.06
N THR A 55 10.51 9.31 7.19
CA THR A 55 11.91 9.21 7.65
C THR A 55 12.91 9.86 6.69
N LEU A 56 12.52 10.13 5.45
CA LEU A 56 13.37 10.79 4.45
C LEU A 56 13.38 12.33 4.57
N GLY A 57 12.66 12.91 5.54
CA GLY A 57 12.85 14.30 5.95
C GLY A 57 11.57 15.13 6.09
N SER A 58 10.43 14.70 5.55
CA SER A 58 9.17 15.42 5.72
C SER A 58 7.95 14.49 5.63
N THR A 59 6.88 14.85 6.33
CA THR A 59 5.62 14.10 6.28
C THR A 59 4.98 14.18 4.89
N PRO A 60 4.65 13.04 4.24
CA PRO A 60 3.95 13.03 2.97
C PRO A 60 2.58 13.71 3.08
N LYS A 61 2.21 14.50 2.07
CA LYS A 61 0.92 15.21 2.00
C LYS A 61 0.19 14.87 0.72
N ASN A 62 -1.12 14.73 0.84
CA ASN A 62 -2.06 14.65 -0.27
C ASN A 62 -2.62 16.05 -0.60
N ASP A 63 -2.86 16.31 -1.88
CA ASP A 63 -3.43 17.59 -2.33
C ASP A 63 -4.96 17.66 -2.17
N GLN A 64 -5.62 16.52 -1.94
CA GLN A 64 -7.07 16.39 -1.87
C GLN A 64 -7.50 15.50 -0.70
N PRO A 65 -8.69 15.71 -0.10
CA PRO A 65 -9.17 14.88 1.01
C PRO A 65 -9.14 13.39 0.70
N SER A 66 -8.74 12.59 1.68
CA SER A 66 -8.75 11.13 1.52
C SER A 66 -10.18 10.59 1.47
N TYR A 67 -10.42 9.62 0.59
CA TYR A 67 -11.71 8.92 0.45
C TYR A 67 -11.70 7.49 1.02
N ILE A 68 -10.57 7.04 1.60
CA ILE A 68 -10.36 5.70 2.13
C ILE A 68 -10.14 5.74 3.65
#